data_AF-A0A932HBB9-F1
#
_entry.id   AF-A0A932HBB9-F1
#
_cell.length_a   1.000
_cell.length_b   1.000
_cell.length_c   1.000
_cell.angle_alpha   90.00
_cell.angle_beta   90.00
_cell.angle_gamma   90.00
#
_symmetry.space_group_name_H-M   'P 1'
#
loop_
_entity.id
_entity.type
_entity.pdbx_description
1 polymer ?
#
loop_
_entity_poly.entity_id
_entity_poly.type
_entity_poly.pdbx_seq_one_letter_code
_entity_poly.pdbx_strand_id
1 'polypeptide(L)' 'DDEIMLITMGGVLIRTRVKEVREMGRVTQGVKLIDLAESEKLAGLEKIVEQDEEEEA' A
#
# COMPACT_ATOMS: atom_id res chain seq x y z
N ASP A 1 -2.87 6.49 12.16
CA ASP A 1 -2.85 5.03 11.85
C ASP A 1 -1.81 4.78 10.77
N ASP A 2 -1.23 3.58 10.66
CA ASP A 2 -0.26 3.32 9.57
C ASP A 2 -0.95 2.85 8.28
N GLU A 3 -0.65 3.52 7.18
CA GLU A 3 -1.13 3.19 5.83
C GLU A 3 0.04 3.06 4.86
N ILE A 4 -0.18 2.26 3.81
CA ILE A 4 0.74 2.12 2.69
C ILE A 4 0.02 2.50 1.40
N MET A 5 0.76 3.12 0.49
CA MET A 5 0.34 3.41 -0.87
C MET A 5 1.05 2.44 -1.82
N LEU A 6 0.26 1.78 -2.67
CA LEU A 6 0.75 0.98 -3.78
C LEU A 6 0.50 1.74 -5.07
N ILE A 7 1.50 1.80 -5.95
CA ILE A 7 1.37 2.42 -7.28
C ILE A 7 1.65 1.40 -8.36
N THR A 8 0.76 1.30 -9.35
CA THR A 8 0.95 0.46 -10.52
C THR A 8 1.66 1.22 -11.65
N MET A 9 2.22 0.50 -12.62
CA MET A 9 2.81 1.12 -13.81
C MET A 9 1.78 1.87 -14.67
N GLY A 10 0.48 1.54 -14.54
CA GLY A 10 -0.62 2.27 -15.19
C GLY A 10 -1.03 3.56 -14.48
N GLY A 11 -0.39 3.90 -13.36
CA GLY A 11 -0.70 5.11 -12.58
C GLY A 11 -1.89 4.95 -11.64
N VAL A 12 -2.31 3.72 -11.33
CA VAL A 12 -3.34 3.46 -10.32
C VAL A 12 -2.70 3.51 -8.94
N LEU A 13 -3.27 4.32 -8.04
CA LEU A 13 -2.87 4.42 -6.65
C LEU A 13 -3.87 3.69 -5.76
N ILE A 14 -3.38 2.79 -4.91
CA ILE A 14 -4.20 2.02 -3.96
C ILE A 14 -3.67 2.26 -2.55
N ARG A 15 -4.54 2.79 -1.69
CA ARG A 15 -4.27 2.99 -0.25
C ARG A 15 -4.77 1.79 0.54
N THR A 16 -3.94 1.25 1.42
CA THR A 16 -4.28 0.11 2.27
C THR A 16 -3.84 0.36 3.70
N ARG A 17 -4.73 0.07 4.65
CA ARG A 17 -4.41 0.19 6.08
C ARG A 17 -3.56 -0.99 6.50
N VAL A 18 -2.44 -0.75 7.19
CA VAL A 18 -1.51 -1.81 7.60
C VAL A 18 -2.19 -2.85 8.49
N LYS A 19 -3.16 -2.43 9.30
CA LYS A 19 -3.94 -3.32 10.18
C LYS A 19 -4.78 -4.39 9.45
N GLU A 20 -5.02 -4.22 8.16
CA GLU A 20 -5.75 -5.19 7.33
C GLU A 20 -4.82 -6.25 6.74
N VAL A 21 -3.50 -6.03 6.79
CA VAL A 21 -2.50 -6.96 6.29
C VAL A 21 -2.28 -8.05 7.34
N ARG A 22 -2.49 -9.30 6.94
CA ARG A 22 -2.31 -10.46 7.82
C ARG A 22 -0.84 -10.59 8.25
N GLU A 23 -0.62 -10.69 9.56
CA GLU A 23 0.70 -11.03 10.10
C GLU A 23 1.12 -12.45 9.72
N MET A 24 2.35 -12.60 9.25
CA MET A 24 2.92 -13.88 8.81
C MET A 24 4.38 -13.99 9.22
N GLY A 25 4.87 -15.24 9.34
CA GLY A 25 6.26 -15.52 9.66
C GLY A 25 7.23 -15.16 8.52
N ARG A 26 8.52 -15.05 8.85
CA ARG A 26 9.58 -14.61 7.90
C ARG A 26 9.77 -15.52 6.69
N VAL A 27 9.46 -16.81 6.81
CA VAL A 27 9.62 -17.80 5.73
C VAL A 27 8.25 -18.16 5.18
N THR A 28 7.64 -17.21 4.46
CA THR A 28 6.32 -17.39 3.84
C THR A 28 6.27 -16.68 2.47
N GLN A 29 5.27 -16.99 1.65
CA GLN A 29 5.02 -16.28 0.39
C GLN A 29 4.26 -14.95 0.58
N GLY A 30 3.74 -14.69 1.78
CA GLY A 30 2.89 -13.53 2.06
C GLY A 30 1.45 -13.71 1.62
N VAL A 31 0.73 -12.58 1.56
CA VAL A 31 -0.66 -12.48 1.09
C VAL A 31 -0.76 -11.57 -0.13
N LYS A 32 -1.79 -11.77 -0.94
CA LYS A 32 -2.11 -10.87 -2.04
C LYS A 32 -2.84 -9.64 -1.49
N LEU A 33 -2.29 -8.45 -1.72
CA LEU A 33 -2.91 -7.18 -1.30
C LEU A 33 -3.89 -6.64 -2.34
N ILE A 34 -3.53 -6.74 -3.64
CA ILE A 34 -4.30 -6.17 -4.75
C ILE A 34 -4.35 -7.15 -5.93
N ASP A 35 -5.45 -7.10 -6.68
CA ASP A 35 -5.53 -7.67 -8.02
C ASP A 35 -4.93 -6.68 -9.03
N LEU A 36 -4.03 -7.18 -9.89
CA LEU A 36 -3.48 -6.43 -11.01
C LEU A 36 -4.13 -6.96 -12.30
N ALA A 37 -4.37 -6.08 -13.27
CA ALA A 37 -4.73 -6.50 -14.61
C ALA A 37 -3.61 -7.35 -15.23
N GLU A 38 -3.93 -8.24 -16.18
CA GLU A 38 -2.99 -9.26 -16.70
C GLU A 38 -1.64 -8.70 -17.19
N SER A 39 -1.62 -7.48 -17.71
CA SER A 39 -0.41 -6.82 -18.24
C SER A 39 0.12 -5.70 -17.33
N GLU A 40 -0.44 -5.54 -16.14
CA GLU A 40 -0.07 -4.50 -15.20
C GLU A 40 0.89 -5.04 -14.14
N LYS A 41 1.84 -4.20 -13.73
CA LYS A 41 2.80 -4.51 -12.68
C LYS A 41 2.75 -3.45 -11.60
N LEU A 42 3.12 -3.85 -10.39
CA LEU A 42 3.38 -2.91 -9.32
C LEU A 42 4.66 -2.13 -9.63
N ALA A 43 4.57 -0.82 -9.63
CA ALA A 43 5.72 0.07 -9.79
C ALA A 43 6.43 0.31 -8.44
N GLY A 44 5.68 0.43 -7.34
CA GLY A 44 6.27 0.63 -6.02
C GLY A 44 5.27 0.57 -4.87
N LEU A 45 5.81 0.62 -3.65
CA LEU A 45 5.08 0.73 -2.40
C LEU A 45 5.80 1.75 -1.51
N GLU A 46 5.03 2.62 -0.85
CA GLU A 46 5.55 3.61 0.09
C GLU A 46 4.65 3.75 1.32
N LYS A 47 5.23 4.04 2.48
CA LYS A 47 4.46 4.34 3.70
C LYS A 47 3.87 5.74 3.56
N ILE A 48 2.59 5.88 3.88
CA ILE A 48 1.97 7.20 3.97
C ILE A 48 2.41 7.84 5.27
N VAL A 49 3.06 9.00 5.15
CA VAL A 49 3.29 9.88 6.30
C VAL A 49 2.00 10.67 6.47
N GLU A 50 1.30 10.46 7.59
CA GLU A 50 0.28 11.42 8.03
C GLU A 50 1.02 12.75 8.22
N GLN A 51 0.82 13.68 7.28
CA GLN A 51 1.07 15.07 7.59
C GLN A 51 -0.01 15.41 8.61
N ASP A 52 0.40 15.67 9.86
CA ASP A 52 -0.42 16.46 10.75
C ASP A 52 -0.88 17.63 9.88
N GLU A 53 -2.19 17.76 9.67
CA GLU A 53 -2.76 18.94 9.04
C GLU A 53 -2.10 20.11 9.77
N GLU A 54 -1.23 20.86 9.09
CA GLU A 54 -0.91 22.20 9.56
C GLU A 54 -2.27 22.86 9.62
N GLU A 55 -2.81 22.99 10.84
CA GLU A 55 -3.92 23.86 11.17
C GLU A 55 -3.51 25.27 10.74
N GLU A 56 -3.67 25.57 9.46
CA GLU A 56 -3.79 26.93 8.99
C GLU A 56 -5.18 27.44 9.40
N ALA A 57 -5.17 28.20 10.51
CA ALA A 57 -6.16 29.15 11.04
C ALA A 57 -6.94 28.76 12.30
#